data_AF-A0A5S9MEH9-F1
#
_entry.id   AF-A0A5S9MEH9-F1
#
_cell.length_a   1.000
_cell.length_b   1.000
_cell.length_c   1.000
_cell.angle_alpha   90.00
_cell.angle_beta   90.00
_cell.angle_gamma   90.00
#
_symmetry.space_group_name_H-M   'P 1'
#
loop_
_entity.id
_entity.type
_entity.pdbx_description
1 polymer ?
#
loop_
_entity_poly.entity_id
_entity_poly.type
_entity_poly.pdbx_seq_one_letter_code
_entity_poly.pdbx_strand_id
1 'polypeptide(L)'
;MQIEDEQITPTTGDYQIPFLYATNGRPYLRQLQEESGIWFWDSRKPFEHARPLEGWHSPEDIQLLLSQDDKDADKRLEEEDITKFGLRHYQQNAVLAAEKSLKEGNRRMLIAMATGTGKTRTAIALMYRLIKSKKCRRILFSCRS
;
A
#
# COMPACT_ATOMS: atom_id res chain seq x y z
N MET A 1 -10.41 35.82 9.73
CA MET A 1 -9.38 34.92 10.29
C MET A 1 -8.68 34.28 9.10
N GLN A 2 -7.64 34.92 8.59
CA GLN A 2 -6.86 34.43 7.44
C GLN A 2 -5.94 33.31 7.96
N ILE A 3 -6.05 32.13 7.38
CA ILE A 3 -5.15 31.00 7.65
C ILE A 3 -3.99 31.16 6.66
N GLU A 4 -2.87 31.70 7.12
CA GLU A 4 -1.76 32.19 6.27
C GLU A 4 -0.80 31.11 5.73
N ASP A 5 -1.12 29.82 5.80
CA ASP A 5 -0.25 28.74 5.32
C ASP A 5 -0.99 27.67 4.47
N GLU A 6 -1.80 28.11 3.50
CA GLU A 6 -2.29 27.19 2.46
C GLU A 6 -1.20 26.94 1.41
N GLN A 7 -0.37 25.93 1.62
CA GLN A 7 0.46 25.37 0.55
C GLN A 7 -0.40 24.58 -0.42
N ILE A 8 -0.81 25.22 -1.51
CA ILE A 8 -1.50 24.56 -2.64
C ILE A 8 -0.50 23.63 -3.32
N THR A 9 -0.56 22.33 -3.01
CA THR A 9 0.25 21.32 -3.69
C THR A 9 -0.34 21.11 -5.09
N PRO A 10 0.44 21.27 -6.17
CA PRO A 10 -0.06 21.07 -7.52
C PRO A 10 -0.48 19.60 -7.71
N THR A 11 -1.74 19.38 -8.06
CA THR A 11 -2.26 18.06 -8.40
C THR A 11 -1.85 17.71 -9.82
N THR A 12 -1.22 16.55 -9.98
CA THR A 12 -0.83 16.03 -11.29
C THR A 12 -1.96 15.13 -11.80
N GLY A 13 -2.81 15.63 -12.70
CA GLY A 13 -3.90 14.87 -13.34
C GLY A 13 -5.10 15.72 -13.78
N ASP A 14 -6.16 15.07 -14.25
CA ASP A 14 -7.42 15.72 -14.67
C ASP A 14 -8.24 16.27 -13.48
N TYR A 15 -7.89 15.90 -12.26
CA TYR A 15 -8.59 16.26 -11.02
C TYR A 15 -7.75 17.22 -10.18
N GLN A 16 -8.38 18.31 -9.70
CA GLN A 16 -7.72 19.32 -8.86
C GLN A 16 -7.45 18.84 -7.43
N ILE A 17 -8.08 17.74 -6.98
CA ILE A 17 -8.00 17.22 -5.62
C ILE A 17 -7.46 15.77 -5.66
N PRO A 18 -6.41 15.43 -4.87
CA PRO A 18 -5.76 14.12 -4.94
C PRO A 18 -6.55 13.00 -4.25
N PHE A 19 -7.32 13.32 -3.21
CA PHE A 19 -8.07 12.34 -2.43
C PHE A 19 -9.55 12.68 -2.38
N LEU A 20 -10.39 11.71 -2.70
CA LEU A 20 -11.83 11.83 -2.65
C LEU A 20 -12.37 10.90 -1.57
N TYR A 21 -13.31 11.42 -0.79
CA TYR A 21 -14.04 10.66 0.20
C TYR A 21 -15.54 10.74 -0.08
N ALA A 22 -16.26 9.62 0.00
CA ALA A 22 -17.72 9.58 -0.08
C ALA A 22 -18.27 8.79 1.10
N THR A 23 -19.28 9.29 1.79
CA THR A 23 -19.87 8.57 2.93
C THR A 23 -21.38 8.70 2.92
N ASN A 24 -22.05 7.67 3.44
CA ASN A 24 -23.48 7.68 3.71
C ASN A 24 -23.82 7.86 5.19
N GLY A 25 -22.83 8.25 6.01
CA GLY A 25 -23.00 8.58 7.44
C GLY A 25 -23.19 7.37 8.37
N ARG A 26 -23.15 6.13 7.83
CA ARG A 26 -23.27 4.91 8.64
C ARG A 26 -21.89 4.37 9.01
N PRO A 27 -21.71 3.81 10.23
CA PRO A 27 -20.47 3.13 10.60
C PRO A 27 -20.23 1.95 9.65
N TYR A 28 -18.96 1.72 9.29
CA TYR A 28 -18.59 0.66 8.37
C TYR A 28 -18.93 -0.71 8.96
N LEU A 29 -19.81 -1.44 8.27
CA LEU A 29 -20.11 -2.83 8.58
C LEU A 29 -19.49 -3.70 7.49
N ARG A 30 -18.55 -4.56 7.87
CA ARG A 30 -17.84 -5.46 6.94
C ARG A 30 -18.77 -6.42 6.17
N GLN A 31 -19.99 -6.63 6.66
CA GLN A 31 -21.04 -7.42 6.02
C GLN A 31 -21.80 -6.65 4.93
N LEU A 32 -21.75 -5.32 4.94
CA LEU A 32 -22.45 -4.39 4.04
C LEU A 32 -21.44 -3.41 3.43
N GLN A 33 -20.37 -3.92 2.83
CA GLN A 33 -19.26 -3.11 2.29
C GLN A 33 -19.72 -2.12 1.21
N GLU A 34 -20.78 -2.47 0.46
CA GLU A 34 -21.32 -1.64 -0.62
C GLU A 34 -22.31 -0.57 -0.13
N GLU A 35 -22.90 -0.77 1.06
CA GLU A 35 -24.02 0.03 1.58
C GLU A 35 -23.70 0.77 2.89
N SER A 36 -22.47 0.69 3.40
CA SER A 36 -22.07 1.35 4.65
C SER A 36 -20.60 1.73 4.66
N GLY A 37 -20.30 2.94 5.14
CA GLY A 37 -18.93 3.35 5.48
C GLY A 37 -18.44 4.61 4.77
N ILE A 38 -17.12 4.78 4.79
CA ILE A 38 -16.41 5.89 4.16
C ILE A 38 -15.64 5.31 2.98
N TRP A 39 -16.02 5.67 1.77
CA TRP A 39 -15.29 5.34 0.56
C TRP A 39 -14.15 6.32 0.37
N PHE A 40 -12.99 5.80 0.00
CA PHE A 40 -11.79 6.54 -0.32
C PHE A 40 -11.30 6.19 -1.72
N TRP A 41 -10.95 7.21 -2.48
CA TRP A 41 -10.35 7.07 -3.79
C TRP A 41 -9.19 8.06 -3.96
N ASP A 42 -8.09 7.59 -4.53
CA ASP A 42 -6.92 8.40 -4.88
C ASP A 42 -6.98 8.72 -6.37
N SER A 43 -7.32 9.97 -6.72
CA SER A 43 -7.49 10.40 -8.10
C SER A 43 -6.17 10.43 -8.90
N ARG A 44 -5.02 10.43 -8.19
CA ARG A 44 -3.70 10.34 -8.82
C ARG A 44 -3.45 8.95 -9.41
N LYS A 45 -4.30 7.97 -9.06
CA LYS A 45 -4.21 6.57 -9.47
C LYS A 45 -5.51 6.13 -10.13
N PRO A 46 -5.74 6.52 -11.40
CA PRO A 46 -7.02 6.27 -12.07
C PRO A 46 -7.36 4.77 -12.22
N PHE A 47 -6.36 3.89 -12.16
CA PHE A 47 -6.55 2.44 -12.23
C PHE A 47 -6.82 1.77 -10.86
N GLU A 48 -6.66 2.48 -9.74
CA GLU A 48 -7.06 1.95 -8.43
C GLU A 48 -8.55 2.21 -8.18
N HIS A 49 -9.30 1.16 -7.83
CA HIS A 49 -10.71 1.30 -7.46
C HIS A 49 -10.88 1.97 -6.10
N ALA A 50 -11.97 2.73 -5.95
CA ALA A 50 -12.40 3.25 -4.66
C ALA A 50 -12.61 2.10 -3.65
N ARG A 51 -12.28 2.35 -2.39
CA ARG A 51 -12.36 1.33 -1.33
C ARG A 51 -13.05 1.86 -0.07
N PRO A 52 -13.75 0.99 0.67
CA PRO A 52 -14.27 1.37 1.97
C PRO A 52 -13.13 1.44 3.02
N LEU A 53 -13.26 2.38 3.95
CA LEU A 53 -12.43 2.58 5.12
C LEU A 53 -13.24 2.31 6.38
N GLU A 54 -12.59 1.74 7.39
CA GLU A 54 -13.17 1.55 8.73
C GLU A 54 -13.27 2.88 9.51
N GLY A 55 -12.45 3.86 9.15
CA GLY A 55 -12.43 5.19 9.76
C GLY A 55 -11.72 6.22 8.87
N TRP A 56 -11.78 7.49 9.27
CA TRP A 56 -11.14 8.59 8.55
C TRP A 56 -9.61 8.53 8.70
N HIS A 57 -8.88 8.92 7.65
CA HIS A 57 -7.45 9.18 7.76
C HIS A 57 -7.20 10.39 8.66
N SER A 58 -6.15 10.32 9.48
CA SER A 58 -5.65 11.50 10.19
C SER A 58 -4.98 12.50 9.21
N PRO A 59 -4.85 13.79 9.56
CA PRO A 59 -4.09 14.75 8.75
C PRO A 59 -2.67 14.27 8.44
N GLU A 60 -2.01 13.61 9.40
CA GLU A 60 -0.68 13.03 9.25
C GLU A 60 -0.69 11.86 8.25
N ASP A 61 -1.72 11.03 8.25
CA ASP A 61 -1.87 9.95 7.26
C ASP A 61 -2.09 10.51 5.85
N ILE A 62 -2.83 11.62 5.70
CA ILE A 62 -3.03 12.29 4.40
C ILE A 62 -1.71 12.87 3.88
N GLN A 63 -0.97 13.60 4.72
CA GLN A 63 0.37 14.09 4.35
C GLN A 63 1.30 12.96 3.95
N LEU A 64 1.22 11.82 4.66
CA LEU A 64 1.99 10.64 4.35
C LEU A 64 1.62 10.07 2.97
N LEU A 65 0.33 9.93 2.67
CA LEU A 65 -0.16 9.47 1.37
C LEU A 65 0.24 10.42 0.23
N LEU A 66 0.32 11.73 0.49
CA LEU A 66 0.82 12.71 -0.48
C LEU A 66 2.31 12.53 -0.76
N SER A 67 3.10 12.30 0.28
CA SER A 67 4.56 12.12 0.17
C SER A 67 4.99 10.85 -0.56
N GLN A 68 4.07 9.90 -0.73
CA GLN A 68 4.35 8.61 -1.32
C GLN A 68 4.35 8.70 -2.85
N ASP A 69 5.54 8.63 -3.47
CA ASP A 69 5.71 8.51 -4.91
C ASP A 69 5.86 7.04 -5.30
N ASP A 70 4.80 6.48 -5.86
CA ASP A 70 4.79 5.08 -6.29
C ASP A 70 5.71 4.79 -7.46
N LYS A 71 5.92 5.74 -8.38
CA LYS A 71 6.77 5.51 -9.55
C LYS A 71 8.22 5.38 -9.13
N ASP A 72 8.65 6.28 -8.25
CA ASP A 72 9.98 6.27 -7.67
C ASP A 72 10.18 5.06 -6.73
N ALA A 73 9.15 4.68 -5.97
CA ALA A 73 9.19 3.45 -5.16
C ALA A 73 9.33 2.18 -6.02
N ASP A 74 8.55 2.06 -7.10
CA ASP A 74 8.59 0.91 -7.99
C ASP A 74 9.94 0.78 -8.72
N LYS A 75 10.53 1.91 -9.10
CA LYS A 75 11.86 1.96 -9.69
C LYS A 75 12.93 1.48 -8.71
N ARG A 76 12.93 1.99 -7.47
CA ARG A 76 13.87 1.53 -6.42
C ARG A 76 13.76 0.04 -6.15
N LEU A 77 12.55 -0.51 -6.24
CA LEU A 77 12.28 -1.91 -6.00
C LEU A 77 12.83 -2.80 -7.14
N GLU A 78 12.86 -2.30 -8.38
CA GLU A 78 13.51 -2.98 -9.53
C GLU A 78 15.02 -2.95 -9.46
N GLU A 79 15.59 -1.82 -9.04
CA GLU A 79 17.04 -1.65 -8.87
C GLU A 79 17.59 -2.48 -7.70
N GLU A 80 16.74 -2.90 -6.77
CA GLU A 80 17.16 -3.66 -5.62
C GLU A 80 17.45 -5.13 -5.95
N ASP A 81 18.69 -5.53 -5.71
CA ASP A 81 19.14 -6.91 -5.84
C ASP A 81 18.56 -7.82 -4.74
N ILE A 82 17.76 -8.82 -5.15
CA ILE A 82 17.11 -9.80 -4.27
C ILE A 82 18.08 -10.85 -3.72
N THR A 83 19.24 -11.04 -4.35
CA THR A 83 20.18 -12.10 -3.98
C THR A 83 20.93 -11.81 -2.69
N LYS A 84 20.94 -10.54 -2.24
CA LYS A 84 21.58 -10.07 -1.00
C LYS A 84 21.11 -10.78 0.28
N PHE A 85 19.91 -11.39 0.27
CA PHE A 85 19.34 -12.06 1.44
C PHE A 85 19.75 -13.54 1.56
N GLY A 86 20.51 -14.08 0.61
CA GLY A 86 20.89 -15.51 0.59
C GLY A 86 19.68 -16.43 0.52
N LEU A 87 18.61 -15.99 -0.15
CA LEU A 87 17.36 -16.72 -0.32
C LEU A 87 17.52 -17.85 -1.34
N ARG A 88 16.79 -18.95 -1.14
CA ARG A 88 16.68 -20.01 -2.17
C ARG A 88 15.83 -19.53 -3.35
N HIS A 89 16.01 -20.12 -4.52
CA HIS A 89 15.29 -19.75 -5.75
C HIS A 89 13.77 -19.64 -5.56
N TYR A 90 13.14 -20.59 -4.85
CA TYR A 90 11.70 -20.56 -4.62
C TYR A 90 11.25 -19.43 -3.68
N GLN A 91 12.09 -19.01 -2.74
CA GLN A 91 11.81 -17.89 -1.85
C GLN A 91 11.94 -16.56 -2.61
N GLN A 92 12.95 -16.45 -3.48
CA GLN A 92 13.11 -15.31 -4.38
C GLN A 92 11.90 -15.19 -5.30
N ASN A 93 11.47 -16.29 -5.93
CA ASN A 93 10.28 -16.30 -6.79
C ASN A 93 9.01 -15.87 -6.03
N ALA A 94 8.84 -16.31 -4.78
CA ALA A 94 7.70 -15.91 -3.96
C ALA A 94 7.69 -14.39 -3.65
N VAL A 95 8.85 -13.82 -3.34
CA VAL A 95 9.00 -12.37 -3.09
C VAL A 95 8.73 -11.59 -4.38
N LEU A 96 9.35 -11.97 -5.51
CA LEU A 96 9.16 -11.29 -6.79
C LEU A 96 7.71 -11.37 -7.29
N ALA A 97 7.03 -12.50 -7.07
CA ALA A 97 5.62 -12.64 -7.39
C ALA A 97 4.73 -11.70 -6.57
N ALA A 98 5.02 -11.55 -5.27
CA ALA A 98 4.31 -10.62 -4.41
C ALA A 98 4.56 -9.16 -4.82
N GLU A 99 5.80 -8.82 -5.17
CA GLU A 99 6.18 -7.49 -5.66
C GLU A 99 5.48 -7.14 -6.97
N LYS A 100 5.45 -8.07 -7.91
CA LYS A 100 4.73 -7.90 -9.18
C LYS A 100 3.23 -7.68 -8.94
N SER A 101 2.61 -8.51 -8.12
CA SER A 101 1.18 -8.40 -7.81
C SER A 101 0.87 -7.09 -7.07
N LEU A 102 1.77 -6.61 -6.21
CA LEU A 102 1.65 -5.29 -5.57
C LEU A 102 1.72 -4.13 -6.57
N LYS A 103 2.62 -4.21 -7.57
CA LYS A 103 2.71 -3.21 -8.67
C LYS A 103 1.44 -3.16 -9.52
N GLU A 104 0.81 -4.31 -9.73
CA GLU A 104 -0.48 -4.41 -10.41
C GLU A 104 -1.65 -3.87 -9.56
N GLY A 105 -1.40 -3.37 -8.34
CA GLY A 105 -2.42 -2.81 -7.46
C GLY A 105 -3.17 -3.84 -6.63
N ASN A 106 -2.75 -5.11 -6.64
CA ASN A 106 -3.39 -6.15 -5.84
C ASN A 106 -3.07 -5.94 -4.35
N ARG A 107 -4.10 -5.68 -3.54
CA ARG A 107 -3.98 -5.43 -2.11
C ARG A 107 -4.03 -6.69 -1.25
N ARG A 108 -4.53 -7.79 -1.82
CA ARG A 108 -4.70 -9.08 -1.15
C ARG A 108 -3.98 -10.15 -1.96
N MET A 109 -3.03 -10.82 -1.32
CA MET A 109 -2.19 -11.84 -1.94
C MET A 109 -2.04 -13.02 -0.98
N LEU A 110 -1.93 -14.22 -1.51
CA LEU A 110 -1.69 -15.44 -0.74
C LEU A 110 -0.44 -16.13 -1.28
N ILE A 111 0.57 -16.28 -0.42
CA ILE A 111 1.78 -17.04 -0.71
C ILE A 111 1.69 -18.38 0.02
N ALA A 112 1.50 -19.46 -0.72
CA ALA A 112 1.44 -20.81 -0.16
C ALA A 112 2.85 -21.45 -0.15
N MET A 113 3.32 -21.85 1.03
CA MET A 113 4.64 -22.49 1.21
C MET A 113 4.55 -23.64 2.22
N ALA A 114 5.17 -24.78 1.89
CA ALA A 114 5.25 -25.94 2.78
C ALA A 114 5.91 -25.60 4.13
N THR A 115 5.59 -26.34 5.19
CA THR A 115 6.28 -26.22 6.49
C THR A 115 7.77 -26.54 6.34
N GLY A 116 8.63 -25.87 7.11
CA GLY A 116 10.09 -26.02 7.01
C GLY A 116 10.77 -25.32 5.83
N THR A 117 10.05 -24.71 4.88
CA THR A 117 10.63 -24.00 3.71
C THR A 117 11.05 -22.55 3.98
N GLY A 118 11.10 -22.13 5.25
CA GLY A 118 11.60 -20.82 5.64
C GLY A 118 10.64 -19.66 5.35
N LYS A 119 9.33 -19.84 5.55
CA LYS A 119 8.29 -18.79 5.46
C LYS A 119 8.69 -17.47 6.10
N THR A 120 9.28 -17.54 7.29
CA THR A 120 9.74 -16.35 8.03
C THR A 120 10.85 -15.60 7.29
N ARG A 121 11.82 -16.29 6.68
CA ARG A 121 12.90 -15.65 5.91
C ARG A 121 12.35 -14.98 4.66
N THR A 122 11.41 -15.63 3.95
CA THR A 122 10.72 -15.04 2.80
C THR A 122 9.96 -13.78 3.19
N ALA A 123 9.20 -13.81 4.30
CA ALA A 123 8.45 -12.67 4.78
C ALA A 123 9.37 -11.50 5.18
N ILE A 124 10.45 -11.76 5.90
CA ILE A 124 11.42 -10.72 6.30
C ILE A 124 12.05 -10.05 5.08
N ALA A 125 12.44 -10.83 4.07
CA ALA A 125 13.02 -10.27 2.85
C ALA A 125 12.03 -9.38 2.08
N LEU A 126 10.77 -9.82 1.96
CA LEU A 126 9.71 -9.02 1.35
C LEU A 126 9.51 -7.70 2.13
N MET A 127 9.40 -7.78 3.46
CA MET A 127 9.22 -6.60 4.30
C MET A 127 10.36 -5.61 4.16
N TYR A 128 11.61 -6.09 4.17
CA TYR A 128 12.78 -5.24 4.00
C TYR A 128 12.75 -4.49 2.66
N ARG A 129 12.49 -5.20 1.56
CA ARG A 129 12.44 -4.61 0.20
C ARG A 129 11.34 -3.57 0.08
N LEU A 130 10.15 -3.83 0.64
CA LEU A 130 9.04 -2.88 0.66
C LEU A 130 9.33 -1.62 1.49
N ILE A 131 10.03 -1.75 2.62
CA ILE A 131 10.41 -0.60 3.46
C ILE A 131 11.48 0.23 2.76
N LYS A 132 12.51 -0.42 2.21
CA LYS A 132 13.65 0.27 1.60
C LYS A 132 13.31 0.99 0.30
N SER A 133 12.44 0.39 -0.52
CA SER A 133 11.87 1.04 -1.70
C SER A 133 10.89 2.18 -1.34
N LYS A 134 10.54 2.36 -0.05
CA LYS A 134 9.49 3.27 0.43
C LYS A 134 8.09 2.91 -0.11
N LYS A 135 7.89 1.67 -0.58
CA LYS A 135 6.58 1.18 -1.04
C LYS A 135 5.62 0.91 0.13
N CYS A 136 6.15 0.51 1.29
CA CYS A 136 5.39 0.38 2.53
C CYS A 136 6.16 0.97 3.70
N ARG A 137 5.53 1.85 4.48
CA ARG A 137 6.17 2.47 5.66
C ARG A 137 5.89 1.72 6.97
N ARG A 138 4.70 1.14 7.11
CA ARG A 138 4.27 0.39 8.30
C ARG A 138 3.90 -1.02 7.88
N ILE A 139 4.45 -2.00 8.56
CA ILE A 139 4.14 -3.41 8.32
C ILE A 139 3.80 -4.06 9.66
N LEU A 140 2.62 -4.68 9.72
CA LEU A 140 2.24 -5.55 10.82
C LEU A 140 2.53 -6.99 10.42
N PHE A 141 3.45 -7.64 11.13
CA PHE A 141 3.74 -9.05 10.97
C PHE A 141 3.17 -9.83 12.16
N SER A 142 2.21 -10.71 11.89
CA SER A 142 1.63 -11.60 12.90
C SER A 142 2.01 -13.04 12.60
N CYS A 143 2.67 -13.70 13.54
CA CYS A 143 2.97 -15.12 13.50
C CYS A 143 2.36 -15.75 14.75
N ARG A 144 1.44 -16.70 14.57
CA ARG A 144 0.95 -17.51 15.69
C ARG A 144 2.02 -18.56 15.99
N SER A 145 2.52 -18.57 17.21
CA SER A 145 3.41 -19.62 17.74
C SER A 145 2.67 -20.94 17.86
#